data_AF-A0A2E9N3Q0-F1
#
_entry.id   AF-A0A2E9N3Q0-F1
#
_cell.length_a   1.000
_cell.length_b   1.000
_cell.length_c   1.000
_cell.angle_alpha   90.00
_cell.angle_beta   90.00
_cell.angle_gamma   90.00
#
_symmetry.space_group_name_H-M   'P 1'
#
loop_
_entity.id
_entity.type
_entity.pdbx_description
1 polymer ?
#
loop_
_entity_poly.entity_id
_entity_poly.type
_entity_poly.pdbx_seq_one_letter_code
_entity_poly.pdbx_strand_id
1 'polypeptide(L)' 'MSCEVADDTLFRRAYDQLPQSIQRRAKEAYQHFAENPLHPSLRFRQVHQTRPIYSVRITLTYRAPGVREGDEMIWF' A
#
# COMPACT_ATOMS: atom_id res chain seq x y z
N MET A 1 26.08 11.16 8.09
CA MET A 1 24.63 11.41 8.13
C MET A 1 24.03 10.61 6.99
N SER A 2 24.02 9.29 7.15
CA SER A 2 23.60 8.33 6.14
C SER A 2 22.25 7.82 6.59
N CYS A 3 21.17 8.22 5.90
CA CYS A 3 19.90 7.57 6.09
C CYS A 3 20.05 6.11 5.69
N GLU A 4 19.75 5.25 6.65
CA GLU A 4 19.73 3.81 6.55
C GLU A 4 18.67 3.42 5.51
N VAL A 5 19.10 3.13 4.28
CA VAL A 5 18.25 2.53 3.25
C VAL A 5 18.08 1.05 3.63
N ALA A 6 17.34 0.80 4.69
CA ALA A 6 17.05 -0.54 5.18
C ALA A 6 15.55 -0.74 5.26
N ASP A 7 14.82 -0.74 4.14
CA ASP A 7 13.55 -1.50 4.08
C ASP A 7 12.88 -1.75 2.72
N ASP A 8 13.58 -1.68 1.58
CA ASP A 8 12.93 -2.00 0.28
C ASP A 8 12.58 -3.51 0.14
N THR A 9 12.92 -4.35 1.13
CA THR A 9 12.75 -5.81 1.06
C THR A 9 11.66 -6.39 1.96
N LEU A 10 11.27 -5.80 3.10
CA LEU A 10 10.26 -6.45 3.95
C LEU A 10 8.88 -6.42 3.32
N PHE A 11 8.47 -5.30 2.74
CA PHE A 11 7.19 -5.21 2.03
C PHE A 11 7.09 -6.23 0.90
N ARG A 12 8.13 -6.32 0.06
CA ARG A 12 8.19 -7.28 -1.04
C ARG A 12 8.18 -8.72 -0.54
N ARG A 13 8.94 -9.05 0.51
CA ARG A 13 8.93 -10.39 1.13
C ARG A 13 7.58 -10.75 1.74
N ALA A 14 6.89 -9.79 2.36
CA ALA A 14 5.55 -10.01 2.89
C ALA A 14 4.55 -10.27 1.75
N TYR A 15 4.65 -9.49 0.67
CA TYR A 15 3.86 -9.66 -0.54
C TYR A 15 4.10 -11.03 -1.20
N ASP A 16 5.36 -11.46 -1.32
CA ASP A 16 5.73 -12.73 -1.97
C ASP A 16 5.20 -13.96 -1.19
N GLN A 17 4.99 -13.83 0.12
CA GLN A 17 4.39 -14.86 0.97
C GLN A 17 2.87 -14.94 0.86
N LEU A 18 2.21 -13.97 0.20
CA LEU A 18 0.76 -14.00 0.02
C LEU A 18 0.36 -15.08 -1.00
N PRO A 19 -0.83 -15.68 -0.88
CA PRO A 19 -1.37 -16.55 -1.92
C PRO A 19 -1.42 -15.83 -3.27
N GLN A 20 -1.15 -16.54 -4.37
CA GLN A 20 -1.10 -15.95 -5.74
C GLN A 20 -2.38 -15.17 -6.10
N SER A 21 -3.54 -15.62 -5.62
CA SER A 21 -4.81 -14.91 -5.83
C SER A 21 -4.83 -13.54 -5.17
N ILE A 22 -4.23 -13.39 -3.98
CA ILE A 22 -4.12 -12.12 -3.26
C ILE A 22 -3.06 -11.24 -3.91
N GLN A 23 -1.92 -11.80 -4.33
CA GLN A 23 -0.90 -11.08 -5.10
C GLN A 23 -1.49 -10.42 -6.35
N ARG A 24 -2.28 -11.17 -7.14
CA ARG A 24 -2.97 -10.62 -8.32
C ARG A 24 -3.91 -9.48 -7.96
N ARG A 25 -4.74 -9.65 -6.92
CA ARG A 25 -5.65 -8.59 -6.43
C ARG A 25 -4.88 -7.36 -5.97
N ALA A 26 -3.72 -7.55 -5.34
CA ALA A 26 -2.87 -6.45 -4.90
C ALA A 26 -2.28 -5.68 -6.09
N LYS A 27 -1.86 -6.37 -7.15
CA LYS A 27 -1.46 -5.72 -8.41
C LYS A 27 -2.60 -4.94 -9.07
N GLU A 28 -3.79 -5.52 -9.17
CA GLU A 28 -4.99 -4.84 -9.70
C GLU A 28 -5.30 -3.57 -8.90
N ALA A 29 -5.29 -3.66 -7.57
CA ALA A 29 -5.51 -2.51 -6.70
C ALA A 29 -4.42 -1.43 -6.85
N TYR A 30 -3.16 -1.83 -7.02
CA TYR A 30 -2.07 -0.90 -7.29
C TYR A 30 -2.22 -0.18 -8.63
N GLN A 31 -2.61 -0.89 -9.69
CA GLN A 31 -2.90 -0.29 -11.00
C GLN A 31 -4.04 0.73 -10.91
N HIS A 32 -5.15 0.36 -10.28
CA HIS A 32 -6.25 1.28 -10.04
C HIS A 32 -5.84 2.47 -9.17
N PHE A 33 -4.97 2.27 -8.18
CA PHE A 33 -4.45 3.36 -7.37
C PHE A 33 -3.62 4.33 -8.19
N ALA A 34 -2.75 3.83 -9.08
CA ALA A 34 -1.91 4.66 -9.95
C ALA A 34 -2.75 5.47 -10.96
N GLU A 35 -3.85 4.90 -11.46
CA GLU A 35 -4.75 5.58 -12.38
C GLU A 35 -5.68 6.57 -11.68
N ASN A 36 -6.29 6.15 -10.57
CA ASN A 36 -7.25 6.93 -9.80
C ASN A 36 -7.23 6.53 -8.32
N PRO A 37 -6.46 7.24 -7.47
CA PRO A 37 -6.39 6.97 -6.03
C PRO A 37 -7.74 7.08 -5.31
N LEU A 38 -8.70 7.83 -5.88
CA LEU A 38 -10.03 8.06 -5.32
C LEU A 38 -11.06 7.02 -5.76
N HIS A 39 -10.64 5.96 -6.48
CA HIS A 39 -11.55 4.93 -6.93
C HIS A 39 -12.27 4.25 -5.73
N PRO A 40 -13.62 4.16 -5.71
CA PRO A 40 -14.38 3.70 -4.53
C PRO A 40 -14.03 2.29 -4.04
N SER A 41 -13.56 1.41 -4.94
CA SER A 41 -13.15 0.05 -4.57
C SER A 41 -11.92 0.02 -3.64
N LEU A 42 -11.01 0.99 -3.81
CA LEU A 42 -9.77 1.10 -3.05
C LEU A 42 -10.04 1.49 -1.59
N ARG A 43 -11.17 2.15 -1.31
CA ARG A 43 -11.50 2.72 0.00
C ARG A 43 -10.31 3.46 0.62
N PHE A 44 -9.59 4.20 -0.22
CA PHE A 44 -8.37 4.88 0.15
C PHE A 44 -8.66 5.94 1.21
N ARG A 45 -8.07 5.79 2.41
CA ARG A 45 -8.31 6.71 3.52
C ARG A 45 -7.15 6.75 4.50
N GLN A 46 -7.01 7.88 5.18
CA GLN A 46 -6.11 8.00 6.33
C GLN A 46 -6.64 7.13 7.48
N VAL A 47 -5.77 6.31 8.05
CA VAL A 47 -6.09 5.37 9.14
C VAL A 47 -5.44 5.73 10.47
N HIS A 48 -4.58 6.75 10.48
CA HIS A 48 -3.93 7.27 11.68
C HIS A 48 -4.33 8.72 11.94
N GLN A 49 -4.54 9.09 13.20
CA GLN A 49 -5.08 10.41 13.57
C GLN A 49 -4.10 11.56 13.27
N THR A 50 -2.81 11.35 13.55
CA THR A 50 -1.79 12.42 13.50
C THR A 50 -0.68 12.22 12.48
N ARG A 51 -0.62 11.04 11.85
CA ARG A 51 0.45 10.68 10.90
C ARG A 51 -0.20 10.47 9.52
N PRO A 52 0.50 10.77 8.42
CA PRO A 52 -0.01 10.58 7.07
C PRO A 52 0.02 9.10 6.66
N ILE A 53 -0.52 8.21 7.51
CA ILE A 53 -0.65 6.79 7.26
C ILE A 53 -2.03 6.54 6.66
N TYR A 54 -2.03 5.97 5.48
CA TYR A 54 -3.22 5.63 4.72
C TYR A 54 -3.31 4.12 4.52
N SER A 55 -4.48 3.68 4.08
CA SER A 55 -4.72 2.28 3.74
C SER A 55 -5.51 2.16 2.45
N VAL A 56 -5.08 1.21 1.60
CA VAL A 56 -5.81 0.77 0.40
C VAL A 56 -6.36 -0.63 0.62
N ARG A 57 -7.61 -0.82 0.21
CA ARG A 57 -8.31 -2.09 0.21
C ARG A 57 -7.85 -2.94 -0.98
N ILE A 58 -7.36 -4.13 -0.67
CA ILE A 58 -7.02 -5.15 -1.68
C ILE A 58 -8.18 -6.15 -1.81
N THR A 59 -8.70 -6.62 -0.67
CA THR A 59 -9.90 -7.48 -0.60
C THR A 59 -10.75 -7.09 0.61
N LEU A 60 -11.72 -7.90 1.02
CA LEU A 60 -12.45 -7.66 2.27
C LEU A 60 -11.55 -7.76 3.51
N THR A 61 -10.54 -8.63 3.46
CA THR A 61 -9.68 -8.97 4.60
C THR A 61 -8.23 -8.47 4.45
N TYR A 62 -7.78 -8.18 3.22
CA TYR A 62 -6.42 -7.70 2.95
C TYR A 62 -6.40 -6.20 2.64
N ARG A 63 -5.44 -5.49 3.24
CA ARG A 63 -5.18 -4.07 3.03
C ARG A 63 -3.69 -3.81 2.96
N ALA A 64 -3.29 -2.81 2.16
CA ALA A 64 -1.93 -2.30 2.12
C ALA A 64 -1.87 -0.97 2.88
N PRO A 65 -1.07 -0.86 3.96
CA PRO A 65 -0.78 0.41 4.61
C PRO A 65 0.34 1.14 3.87
N GLY A 66 0.28 2.46 3.85
CA GLY A 66 1.34 3.29 3.27
C GLY A 66 1.42 4.66 3.91
N VAL A 67 2.60 5.26 3.87
CA VAL A 67 2.82 6.65 4.26
C VAL A 67 2.78 7.52 3.01
N ARG A 68 2.01 8.60 3.06
CA ARG A 68 2.02 9.61 2.00
C ARG A 68 3.08 10.67 2.31
N GLU A 69 3.99 10.88 1.38
CA GLU A 69 5.02 11.92 1.44
C GLU A 69 4.87 12.83 0.22
N GLY A 70 4.24 14.01 0.41
CA GLY A 70 3.87 14.90 -0.69
C GLY A 70 2.89 14.23 -1.66
N ASP A 71 3.35 13.99 -2.89
CA ASP A 71 2.61 13.29 -3.94
C ASP A 71 3.00 11.82 -4.09
N GLU A 72 3.99 11.36 -3.32
CA GLU A 72 4.45 9.98 -3.33
C GLU A 72 3.76 9.16 -2.24
N MET A 73 3.65 7.86 -2.51
CA MET A 73 3.11 6.89 -1.58
C MET A 73 4.12 5.77 -1.35
N ILE A 74 4.51 5.58 -0.10
CA ILE A 74 5.48 4.58 0.32
C ILE A 74 4.74 3.47 1.06
N TRP A 75 4.75 2.26 0.50
CA TRP A 75 4.09 1.09 1.07
C TRP A 75 5.06 0.29 1.96
N PHE A 76 4.56 -0.24 3.08
CA PHE A 76 5.35 -1.01 4.05
C PHE A 76 4.55 -2.17 4.67
#